data_AF-A0A2T5JT91-F1
#
_entry.id   AF-A0A2T5JT91-F1
#
_cell.length_a   1.000
_cell.length_b   1.000
_cell.length_c   1.000
_cell.angle_alpha   90.00
_cell.angle_beta   90.00
_cell.angle_gamma   90.00
#
_symmetry.space_group_name_H-M   'P 1'
#
loop_
_entity.id
_entity.type
_entity.pdbx_description
1 polymer ?
#
loop_
_entity_poly.entity_id
_entity_poly.type
_entity_poly.pdbx_seq_one_letter_code
_entity_poly.pdbx_strand_id
1 'polypeptide(L)'
;MDDGRTARSAPPNAPEASAAGSQGTSIAFANAEWRAIREQINILLQAIWRFESLVLGGYAAFYAWILSGKLPGEASVSLLVLVALLFSLLVLHRIKIEYSILMTLASYSRLLEDYIYASSSARPPGWEKYLSEDSNDPDRRSMRAVFRRYRNTGMAAGLLVAFNAVALLVLELDYLLELRSRFEAFHGAGPF
;
A
#
# COMPACT_ATOMS: atom_id res chain seq x y z
N MET A 1 67.80 -4.90 51.31
CA MET A 1 66.34 -4.86 51.12
C MET A 1 66.14 -4.21 49.78
N ASP A 2 65.82 -5.05 48.80
CA ASP A 2 66.02 -4.86 47.37
C ASP A 2 64.64 -5.05 46.74
N ASP A 3 63.94 -3.95 46.44
CA ASP A 3 62.58 -3.97 45.93
C ASP A 3 62.59 -3.95 44.40
N GLY A 4 62.51 -5.15 43.82
CA GLY A 4 62.39 -5.39 42.40
C GLY A 4 61.08 -4.84 41.81
N ARG A 5 61.15 -3.68 41.17
CA ARG A 5 60.13 -3.20 40.23
C ARG A 5 60.31 -3.87 38.87
N THR A 6 59.55 -4.92 38.60
CA THR A 6 59.35 -5.42 37.23
C THR A 6 58.37 -4.53 36.49
N ALA A 7 58.90 -3.68 35.60
CA ALA A 7 58.12 -3.00 34.57
C ALA A 7 57.60 -4.03 33.55
N ARG A 8 56.28 -4.30 33.55
CA ARG A 8 55.63 -5.00 32.45
C ARG A 8 55.39 -3.99 31.33
N SER A 9 56.26 -4.02 30.32
CA SER A 9 56.01 -3.41 29.02
C SER A 9 54.79 -4.08 28.38
N ALA A 10 53.75 -3.29 28.09
CA ALA A 10 52.66 -3.72 27.22
C ALA A 10 53.21 -3.92 25.80
N PRO A 11 52.84 -4.99 25.08
CA PRO A 11 53.29 -5.19 23.71
C PRO A 11 52.68 -4.10 22.80
N PRO A 12 53.48 -3.47 21.92
CA PRO A 12 52.98 -2.55 20.92
C PRO A 12 52.36 -3.35 19.77
N ASN A 13 51.25 -2.83 19.24
CA ASN A 13 50.70 -3.16 17.92
C ASN A 13 50.13 -4.58 17.75
N ALA A 14 48.88 -4.77 18.18
CA ALA A 14 47.98 -5.73 17.53
C ALA A 14 47.41 -5.08 16.25
N PRO A 15 47.39 -5.79 15.11
CA PRO A 15 47.20 -5.19 13.79
C PRO A 15 45.76 -4.79 13.51
N GLU A 16 45.59 -3.61 12.90
CA GLU A 16 44.34 -3.06 12.32
C GLU A 16 43.76 -3.91 11.16
N ALA A 17 44.30 -5.09 10.88
CA ALA A 17 43.92 -5.99 9.79
C ALA A 17 42.51 -6.61 9.93
N SER A 18 41.85 -6.46 11.08
CA SER A 18 40.50 -6.99 11.34
C SER A 18 39.36 -6.08 10.81
N ALA A 19 39.59 -4.76 10.75
CA ALA A 19 38.55 -3.80 10.40
C ALA A 19 38.19 -3.84 8.90
N ALA A 20 39.19 -3.94 8.02
CA ALA A 20 38.99 -3.95 6.56
C ALA A 20 38.23 -5.19 6.07
N GLY A 21 38.48 -6.36 6.65
CA GLY A 21 37.77 -7.60 6.32
C GLY A 21 36.30 -7.60 6.75
N SER A 22 36.01 -7.00 7.91
CA SER A 22 34.62 -6.87 8.40
C SER A 22 33.80 -5.88 7.57
N GLN A 23 34.41 -4.79 7.09
CA GLN A 23 33.76 -3.78 6.26
C GLN A 23 33.48 -4.30 4.84
N GLY A 24 34.41 -5.06 4.24
CA GLY A 24 34.17 -5.72 2.95
C GLY A 24 32.99 -6.69 3.01
N THR A 25 32.89 -7.44 4.12
CA THR A 25 31.80 -8.39 4.34
C THR A 25 30.45 -7.69 4.58
N SER A 26 30.43 -6.56 5.29
CA SER A 26 29.19 -5.81 5.54
C SER A 26 28.66 -5.10 4.28
N ILE A 27 29.56 -4.57 3.43
CA ILE A 27 29.18 -3.98 2.15
C ILE A 27 28.69 -5.06 1.17
N ALA A 28 29.31 -6.25 1.16
CA ALA A 28 28.84 -7.37 0.36
C ALA A 28 27.42 -7.82 0.77
N PHE A 29 27.17 -7.91 2.08
CA PHE A 29 25.84 -8.19 2.62
C PHE A 29 24.82 -7.13 2.18
N ALA A 30 25.12 -5.84 2.39
CA ALA A 30 24.21 -4.75 2.02
C ALA A 30 23.89 -4.73 0.52
N ASN A 31 24.88 -5.01 -0.34
CA ASN A 31 24.68 -5.12 -1.79
C ASN A 31 23.76 -6.28 -2.17
N ALA A 32 23.93 -7.44 -1.53
CA ALA A 32 23.08 -8.60 -1.79
C ALA A 32 21.63 -8.32 -1.38
N GLU A 33 21.44 -7.73 -0.20
CA GLU A 33 20.12 -7.36 0.32
C GLU A 33 19.46 -6.29 -0.56
N TRP A 34 20.21 -5.25 -0.96
CA TRP A 34 19.72 -4.17 -1.84
C TRP A 34 19.22 -4.71 -3.18
N ARG A 35 19.94 -5.65 -3.79
CA ARG A 35 19.50 -6.31 -5.04
C ARG A 35 18.21 -7.10 -4.81
N ALA A 36 18.13 -7.88 -3.74
CA ALA A 36 16.94 -8.66 -3.42
C ALA A 36 15.71 -7.76 -3.19
N ILE A 37 15.87 -6.62 -2.52
CA ILE A 37 14.77 -5.67 -2.29
C ILE A 37 14.34 -4.99 -3.59
N ARG A 38 15.26 -4.60 -4.46
CA ARG A 38 14.91 -4.02 -5.77
C ARG A 38 14.16 -5.01 -6.65
N GLU A 39 14.56 -6.29 -6.62
CA GLU A 39 13.81 -7.38 -7.25
C GLU A 39 12.37 -7.45 -6.71
N GLN A 40 12.22 -7.48 -5.38
CA GLN A 40 10.90 -7.51 -4.73
C GLN A 40 10.04 -6.28 -5.05
N ILE A 41 10.63 -5.09 -5.08
CA ILE A 41 9.96 -3.85 -5.50
C ILE A 41 9.42 -3.98 -6.93
N ASN A 42 10.22 -4.49 -7.86
CA ASN A 42 9.82 -4.66 -9.24
C ASN A 42 8.68 -5.69 -9.37
N ILE A 43 8.78 -6.83 -8.68
CA ILE A 43 7.73 -7.85 -8.64
C ILE A 43 6.43 -7.26 -8.09
N LEU A 44 6.52 -6.51 -6.98
CA LEU A 44 5.36 -5.90 -6.32
C LEU A 44 4.70 -4.84 -7.22
N LEU A 45 5.48 -3.99 -7.88
CA LEU A 45 4.97 -3.00 -8.83
C LEU A 45 4.23 -3.65 -9.99
N GLN A 46 4.76 -4.74 -10.56
CA GLN A 46 4.07 -5.47 -11.62
C GLN A 46 2.77 -6.10 -11.11
N ALA A 47 2.77 -6.65 -9.89
CA ALA A 47 1.57 -7.21 -9.28
C ALA A 47 0.49 -6.15 -9.05
N ILE A 48 0.86 -4.99 -8.51
CA ILE A 48 -0.04 -3.83 -8.34
C ILE A 48 -0.63 -3.40 -9.68
N TRP A 49 0.20 -3.23 -10.71
CA TRP A 49 -0.27 -2.76 -12.01
C TRP A 49 -1.23 -3.74 -12.69
N ARG A 50 -0.95 -5.05 -12.60
CA ARG A 50 -1.87 -6.10 -13.08
C ARG A 50 -3.19 -6.08 -12.32
N PHE A 51 -3.13 -5.94 -11.01
CA PHE A 51 -4.33 -5.84 -10.17
C PHE A 51 -5.18 -4.61 -10.54
N GLU A 52 -4.57 -3.43 -10.65
CA GLU A 52 -5.28 -2.20 -11.04
C GLU A 52 -5.91 -2.34 -12.43
N SER A 53 -5.19 -2.92 -13.38
CA SER A 53 -5.70 -3.15 -14.74
C SER A 53 -6.90 -4.12 -14.75
N LEU A 54 -6.84 -5.19 -13.96
CA LEU A 54 -7.94 -6.15 -13.81
C LEU A 54 -9.16 -5.51 -13.13
N VAL A 55 -8.95 -4.67 -12.12
CA VAL A 55 -10.03 -3.92 -11.46
C VAL A 55 -10.70 -2.98 -12.45
N LEU A 56 -9.92 -2.15 -13.18
CA LEU A 56 -10.47 -1.21 -14.15
C LEU A 56 -11.21 -1.93 -15.29
N GLY A 57 -10.63 -3.00 -15.82
CA GLY A 57 -11.27 -3.84 -16.86
C GLY A 57 -12.55 -4.50 -16.35
N GLY A 58 -12.54 -5.02 -15.12
CA GLY A 58 -13.71 -5.60 -14.46
C GLY A 58 -14.83 -4.59 -14.26
N TYR A 59 -14.52 -3.37 -13.80
CA TYR A 59 -15.49 -2.29 -13.67
C TYR A 59 -16.07 -1.86 -15.02
N ALA A 60 -15.23 -1.72 -16.05
CA ALA A 60 -15.69 -1.37 -17.39
C ALA A 60 -16.66 -2.43 -17.94
N ALA A 61 -16.31 -3.71 -17.80
CA ALA A 61 -17.17 -4.82 -18.20
C ALA A 61 -18.48 -4.86 -17.41
N PHE A 62 -18.41 -4.66 -16.08
CA PHE A 62 -19.57 -4.63 -15.20
C PHE A 62 -20.56 -3.52 -15.57
N TYR A 63 -20.09 -2.29 -15.77
CA TYR A 63 -20.97 -1.20 -16.16
C TYR A 63 -21.45 -1.31 -17.61
N ALA A 64 -20.64 -1.83 -18.54
CA ALA A 64 -21.12 -2.14 -19.88
C ALA A 64 -22.26 -3.18 -19.85
N TRP A 65 -22.16 -4.17 -18.96
CA TRP A 65 -23.22 -5.15 -18.75
C TRP A 65 -24.49 -4.52 -18.17
N ILE A 66 -24.39 -3.70 -17.12
CA ILE A 66 -25.54 -2.96 -16.55
C ILE A 66 -26.21 -2.09 -17.62
N LEU A 67 -25.42 -1.31 -18.37
CA LEU A 67 -25.93 -0.38 -19.38
C LEU A 67 -26.50 -1.09 -20.62
N SER A 68 -26.17 -2.37 -20.84
CA SER A 68 -26.75 -3.16 -21.94
C SER A 68 -28.24 -3.49 -21.77
N GLY A 69 -28.82 -3.22 -20.58
CA GLY A 69 -30.22 -3.50 -20.29
C GLY A 69 -30.56 -4.98 -20.14
N LYS A 70 -29.56 -5.88 -20.20
CA LYS A 70 -29.71 -7.34 -20.08
C LYS A 70 -29.71 -7.81 -18.62
N LEU A 71 -30.26 -7.01 -17.71
CA LEU A 71 -30.35 -7.38 -16.30
C LEU A 71 -31.41 -8.49 -16.15
N PRO A 72 -31.10 -9.61 -15.46
CA PRO A 72 -32.10 -10.63 -15.16
C PRO A 72 -33.22 -10.00 -14.31
N GLY A 73 -34.47 -10.32 -14.64
CA GLY A 73 -35.69 -9.53 -14.39
C GLY A 73 -36.10 -9.22 -12.94
N GLU A 74 -35.22 -9.37 -11.97
CA GLU A 74 -35.42 -8.99 -10.56
C GLU A 74 -34.18 -8.36 -9.90
N ALA A 75 -33.06 -8.23 -10.62
CA ALA A 75 -31.86 -7.63 -10.05
C ALA A 75 -32.06 -6.12 -9.87
N SER A 76 -32.19 -5.68 -8.61
CA SER A 76 -32.20 -4.25 -8.28
C SER A 76 -30.86 -3.63 -8.68
N VAL A 77 -30.90 -2.63 -9.57
CA VAL A 77 -29.72 -1.86 -9.98
C VAL A 77 -29.04 -1.26 -8.75
N SER A 78 -29.79 -0.80 -7.75
CA SER A 78 -29.25 -0.29 -6.49
C SER A 78 -28.42 -1.34 -5.75
N LEU A 79 -28.89 -2.60 -5.69
CA LEU A 79 -28.12 -3.69 -5.07
C LEU A 79 -26.81 -3.95 -5.81
N LEU A 80 -26.83 -3.95 -7.15
CA LEU A 80 -25.62 -4.12 -7.95
C LEU A 80 -24.61 -2.97 -7.74
N VAL A 81 -25.09 -1.73 -7.69
CA VAL A 81 -24.25 -0.56 -7.41
C VAL A 81 -23.72 -0.59 -5.97
N LEU A 82 -24.51 -1.06 -5.01
CA LEU A 82 -24.05 -1.27 -3.62
C LEU A 82 -22.93 -2.31 -3.56
N VAL A 83 -23.07 -3.45 -4.26
CA VAL A 83 -22.01 -4.46 -4.34
C VAL A 83 -20.75 -3.87 -4.98
N ALA A 84 -20.90 -3.09 -6.05
CA ALA A 84 -19.79 -2.40 -6.70
C ALA A 84 -19.13 -1.35 -5.78
N LEU A 85 -19.88 -0.65 -4.93
CA LEU A 85 -19.35 0.24 -3.90
C LEU A 85 -18.53 -0.54 -2.87
N LEU A 86 -19.07 -1.63 -2.32
CA LEU A 86 -18.35 -2.46 -1.35
C LEU A 86 -17.06 -3.03 -1.96
N PHE A 87 -17.12 -3.48 -3.21
CA PHE A 87 -15.94 -3.92 -3.94
C PHE A 87 -14.91 -2.80 -4.10
N SER A 88 -15.32 -1.57 -4.41
CA SER A 88 -14.40 -0.42 -4.52
C SER A 88 -13.68 -0.11 -3.20
N LEU A 89 -14.37 -0.27 -2.07
CA LEU A 89 -13.77 -0.09 -0.74
C LEU A 89 -12.77 -1.20 -0.42
N LEU A 90 -13.06 -2.44 -0.80
CA LEU A 90 -12.11 -3.55 -0.67
C LEU A 90 -10.86 -3.34 -1.53
N VAL A 91 -11.04 -2.89 -2.78
CA VAL A 91 -9.94 -2.50 -3.67
C VAL A 91 -9.11 -1.38 -3.03
N LEU A 92 -9.75 -0.33 -2.51
CA LEU A 92 -9.07 0.79 -1.85
C LEU A 92 -8.23 0.31 -0.65
N HIS A 93 -8.79 -0.58 0.17
CA HIS A 93 -8.09 -1.18 1.29
C HIS A 93 -6.90 -2.04 0.83
N ARG A 94 -7.08 -2.88 -0.19
CA ARG A 94 -6.01 -3.70 -0.75
C ARG A 94 -4.88 -2.85 -1.32
N ILE A 95 -5.20 -1.80 -2.08
CA ILE A 95 -4.22 -0.81 -2.60
C ILE A 95 -3.44 -0.20 -1.44
N LYS A 96 -4.09 0.20 -0.34
CA LYS A 96 -3.39 0.72 0.84
C LYS A 96 -2.31 -0.24 1.33
N ILE A 97 -2.61 -1.54 1.45
CA ILE A 97 -1.66 -2.54 1.95
C ILE A 97 -0.45 -2.63 1.03
N GLU A 98 -0.68 -2.87 -0.27
CA GLU A 98 0.40 -3.08 -1.24
C GLU A 98 1.34 -1.87 -1.34
N TYR A 99 0.76 -0.66 -1.40
CA TYR A 99 1.56 0.55 -1.44
C TYR A 99 2.25 0.86 -0.11
N SER A 100 1.72 0.41 1.04
CA SER A 100 2.42 0.53 2.32
C SER A 100 3.67 -0.35 2.36
N ILE A 101 3.57 -1.59 1.86
CA ILE A 101 4.71 -2.51 1.71
C ILE A 101 5.74 -1.89 0.77
N LEU A 102 5.30 -1.38 -0.38
CA LEU A 102 6.17 -0.72 -1.36
C LEU A 102 6.91 0.49 -0.76
N MET A 103 6.24 1.31 0.06
CA MET A 103 6.89 2.42 0.76
C MET A 103 7.96 1.94 1.74
N THR A 104 7.69 0.89 2.51
CA THR A 104 8.65 0.34 3.47
C THR A 104 9.86 -0.27 2.75
N LEU A 105 9.65 -1.04 1.68
CA LEU A 105 10.74 -1.56 0.84
C LEU A 105 11.57 -0.44 0.24
N ALA A 106 10.94 0.61 -0.30
CA ALA A 106 11.64 1.75 -0.88
C ALA A 106 12.46 2.54 0.15
N SER A 107 11.92 2.72 1.37
CA SER A 107 12.65 3.34 2.48
C SER A 107 13.88 2.53 2.88
N TYR A 108 13.75 1.21 3.01
CA TYR A 108 14.87 0.35 3.36
C TYR A 108 15.91 0.25 2.24
N SER A 109 15.47 0.16 0.99
CA SER A 109 16.35 0.19 -0.19
C SER A 109 17.20 1.45 -0.22
N ARG A 110 16.63 2.60 0.15
CA ARG A 110 17.37 3.87 0.23
C ARG A 110 18.41 3.86 1.34
N LEU A 111 18.07 3.30 2.50
CA LEU A 111 19.01 3.15 3.62
C LEU A 111 20.22 2.27 3.23
N LEU A 112 19.99 1.18 2.51
CA LEU A 112 21.06 0.32 2.00
C LEU A 112 21.91 1.05 0.95
N GLU A 113 21.28 1.77 0.04
CA GLU A 113 21.96 2.57 -0.99
C GLU A 113 22.88 3.64 -0.36
N ASP A 114 22.38 4.35 0.65
CA ASP A 114 23.14 5.35 1.40
C ASP A 114 24.37 4.74 2.10
N TYR A 115 24.24 3.52 2.62
CA TYR A 115 25.37 2.79 3.22
C TYR A 115 26.38 2.30 2.18
N ILE A 116 25.92 1.73 1.05
CA ILE A 116 26.77 1.18 -0.01
C ILE A 116 27.63 2.29 -0.65
N TYR A 117 27.02 3.44 -0.93
CA TYR A 117 27.71 4.56 -1.60
C TYR A 117 28.33 5.56 -0.61
N ALA A 118 28.52 5.14 0.66
CA ALA A 118 29.24 5.86 1.71
C ALA A 118 28.68 7.25 2.08
N SER A 119 27.38 7.51 1.89
CA SER A 119 26.72 8.69 2.46
C SER A 119 26.40 8.52 3.95
N SER A 120 26.43 7.28 4.46
CA SER A 120 26.20 6.92 5.87
C SER A 120 27.29 6.00 6.42
N SER A 121 27.80 6.31 7.62
CA SER A 121 28.71 5.45 8.38
C SER A 121 27.99 4.40 9.22
N ALA A 122 26.66 4.53 9.39
CA ALA A 122 25.87 3.62 10.19
C ALA A 122 25.51 2.35 9.39
N ARG A 123 25.89 1.19 9.93
CA ARG A 123 25.55 -0.11 9.34
C ARG A 123 24.02 -0.31 9.34
N PRO A 124 23.42 -0.68 8.20
CA PRO A 124 22.00 -0.99 8.11
C PRO A 124 21.62 -2.09 9.11
N PRO A 125 20.50 -1.94 9.85
CA PRO A 125 19.88 -3.12 10.45
C PRO A 125 19.43 -4.03 9.31
N GLY A 126 19.60 -5.35 9.42
CA GLY A 126 19.03 -6.28 8.42
C GLY A 126 17.51 -6.15 8.32
N TRP A 127 16.91 -6.58 7.21
CA TRP A 127 15.49 -6.37 6.89
C TRP A 127 14.52 -6.75 8.02
N GLU A 128 14.70 -7.91 8.64
CA GLU A 128 13.84 -8.38 9.75
C GLU A 128 13.88 -7.41 10.94
N LYS A 129 15.07 -6.92 11.28
CA LYS A 129 15.24 -5.95 12.37
C LYS A 129 14.65 -4.60 11.99
N TYR A 130 14.83 -4.16 10.73
CA TYR A 130 14.22 -2.94 10.23
C TYR A 130 12.69 -2.97 10.35
N LEU A 131 12.07 -4.11 10.00
CA LEU A 131 10.62 -4.30 10.13
C LEU A 131 10.13 -4.41 11.58
N SER A 132 10.96 -4.92 12.49
CA SER A 132 10.60 -5.02 13.92
C SER A 132 10.42 -3.67 14.61
N GLU A 133 10.93 -2.59 14.01
CA GLU A 133 10.69 -1.24 14.49
C GLU A 133 9.26 -0.80 14.14
N ASP A 134 8.48 -0.47 15.17
CA ASP A 134 7.08 -0.03 15.08
C ASP A 134 6.83 1.09 14.05
N SER A 135 7.82 1.94 13.77
CA SER A 135 7.74 3.03 12.78
C SER A 135 7.80 2.57 11.33
N ASN A 136 8.34 1.38 11.08
CA ASN A 136 8.59 0.83 9.74
C ASN A 136 7.55 -0.22 9.33
N ASP A 137 6.71 -0.67 10.27
CA ASP A 137 5.61 -1.60 10.02
C ASP A 137 4.66 -1.07 8.91
N PRO A 138 4.54 -1.78 7.78
CA PRO A 138 3.67 -1.36 6.67
C PRO A 138 2.19 -1.28 7.07
N ASP A 139 1.74 -2.08 8.04
CA ASP A 139 0.33 -2.11 8.43
C ASP A 139 -0.09 -0.85 9.18
N ARG A 140 0.84 -0.25 9.93
CA ARG A 140 0.60 0.99 10.69
C ARG A 140 0.58 2.26 9.84
N ARG A 141 1.03 2.21 8.59
CA ARG A 141 1.02 3.39 7.71
C ARG A 141 -0.43 3.82 7.43
N SER A 142 -0.73 5.11 7.65
CA SER A 142 -2.06 5.64 7.38
C SER A 142 -2.34 5.72 5.88
N MET A 143 -3.60 5.47 5.50
CA MET A 143 -4.05 5.59 4.11
C MET A 143 -3.75 6.98 3.52
N ARG A 144 -3.86 8.03 4.34
CA ARG A 144 -3.50 9.40 3.95
C ARG A 144 -2.03 9.54 3.57
N ALA A 145 -1.11 8.92 4.31
CA ALA A 145 0.31 8.96 4.01
C ALA A 145 0.62 8.24 2.68
N VAL A 146 -0.02 7.09 2.46
CA VAL A 146 0.09 6.31 1.22
C VAL A 146 -0.39 7.10 0.02
N PHE A 147 -1.61 7.65 0.06
CA PHE A 147 -2.16 8.40 -1.07
C PHE A 147 -1.52 9.76 -1.27
N ARG A 148 -0.92 10.36 -0.25
CA ARG A 148 -0.08 11.54 -0.46
C ARG A 148 1.16 11.21 -1.29
N ARG A 149 1.76 10.04 -1.09
CA ARG A 149 2.92 9.58 -1.86
C ARG A 149 2.53 9.13 -3.27
N TYR A 150 1.42 8.39 -3.41
CA TYR A 150 0.89 7.87 -4.66
C TYR A 150 -0.43 8.56 -5.02
N ARG A 151 -0.35 9.87 -5.27
CA ARG A 151 -1.53 10.73 -5.45
C ARG A 151 -2.42 10.28 -6.60
N ASN A 152 -1.85 9.87 -7.73
CA ASN A 152 -2.63 9.45 -8.89
C ASN A 152 -3.46 8.20 -8.60
N THR A 153 -2.87 7.19 -7.98
CA THR A 153 -3.58 5.97 -7.56
C THR A 153 -4.65 6.29 -6.51
N GLY A 154 -4.31 7.07 -5.50
CA GLY A 154 -5.27 7.49 -4.47
C GLY A 154 -6.46 8.25 -5.05
N MET A 155 -6.21 9.14 -6.02
CA MET A 155 -7.28 9.86 -6.74
C MET A 155 -8.13 8.92 -7.57
N ALA A 156 -7.54 8.02 -8.36
CA ALA A 156 -8.28 7.08 -9.21
C ALA A 156 -9.17 6.16 -8.37
N ALA A 157 -8.65 5.57 -7.29
CA ALA A 157 -9.42 4.73 -6.39
C ALA A 157 -10.52 5.53 -5.65
N GLY A 158 -10.21 6.77 -5.22
CA GLY A 158 -11.18 7.67 -4.63
C GLY A 158 -12.33 8.05 -5.59
N LEU A 159 -12.02 8.28 -6.87
CA LEU A 159 -13.02 8.55 -7.90
C LEU A 159 -13.92 7.33 -8.15
N LEU A 160 -13.39 6.11 -8.14
CA LEU A 160 -14.20 4.88 -8.24
C LEU A 160 -15.20 4.77 -7.08
N VAL A 161 -14.75 4.99 -5.84
CA VAL A 161 -15.63 4.97 -4.67
C VAL A 161 -16.69 6.07 -4.78
N ALA A 162 -16.28 7.30 -5.10
CA ALA A 162 -17.19 8.44 -5.22
C ALA A 162 -18.24 8.22 -6.33
N PHE A 163 -17.83 7.68 -7.48
CA PHE A 163 -18.73 7.37 -8.58
C PHE A 163 -19.82 6.38 -8.16
N ASN A 164 -19.43 5.29 -7.50
CA ASN A 164 -20.39 4.30 -6.99
C ASN A 164 -21.33 4.88 -5.92
N ALA A 165 -20.80 5.69 -5.01
CA ALA A 165 -21.60 6.33 -3.97
C ALA A 165 -22.63 7.31 -4.56
N VAL A 166 -22.23 8.14 -5.52
CA VAL A 166 -23.13 9.08 -6.20
C VAL A 166 -24.18 8.32 -7.01
N ALA A 167 -23.79 7.28 -7.75
CA ALA A 167 -24.74 6.46 -8.50
C ALA A 167 -25.79 5.83 -7.58
N LEU A 168 -25.39 5.30 -6.43
CA LEU A 168 -26.33 4.75 -5.44
C LEU A 168 -27.28 5.81 -4.90
N LEU A 169 -26.76 6.99 -4.53
CA LEU A 169 -27.59 8.10 -4.03
C LEU A 169 -28.63 8.57 -5.05
N VAL A 170 -28.27 8.61 -6.33
CA VAL A 170 -29.20 8.98 -7.42
C VAL A 170 -30.31 7.93 -7.55
N LEU A 171 -29.96 6.65 -7.53
CA LEU A 171 -30.94 5.56 -7.63
C LEU A 171 -31.93 5.56 -6.44
N GLU A 172 -31.42 5.75 -5.23
CA GLU A 172 -32.28 5.82 -4.04
C GLU A 172 -33.17 7.07 -4.04
N LEU A 173 -32.66 8.21 -4.52
CA LEU A 173 -33.46 9.43 -4.65
C LEU A 173 -34.61 9.24 -5.65
N ASP A 174 -34.34 8.64 -6.80
CA ASP A 174 -35.34 8.35 -7.83
C ASP A 174 -36.44 7.42 -7.29
N TYR A 175 -36.05 6.35 -6.59
CA TYR A 175 -36.98 5.45 -5.92
C TYR A 175 -37.87 6.16 -4.89
N LEU A 176 -37.30 7.05 -4.07
CA LEU A 176 -38.07 7.81 -3.08
C LEU A 176 -39.06 8.79 -3.72
N LEU A 177 -38.68 9.43 -4.84
CA LEU A 177 -39.56 10.32 -5.60
C LEU A 177 -40.71 9.54 -6.23
N GLU A 178 -40.43 8.36 -6.79
CA GLU A 178 -41.47 7.49 -7.32
C GLU A 178 -42.43 7.03 -6.22
N LEU A 179 -41.92 6.58 -5.08
CA LEU A 179 -42.74 6.18 -3.93
C LEU A 179 -43.64 7.33 -3.45
N ARG A 180 -43.09 8.54 -3.37
CA ARG A 180 -43.84 9.75 -3.03
C ARG A 180 -44.96 10.01 -4.03
N SER A 181 -44.69 9.97 -5.34
CA SER A 181 -45.72 10.18 -6.37
C SER A 181 -46.85 9.14 -6.29
N ARG A 182 -46.52 7.87 -6.02
CA ARG A 182 -47.50 6.79 -5.83
C ARG A 182 -48.35 7.01 -4.57
N PHE A 183 -47.74 7.47 -3.49
CA PHE A 183 -48.44 7.81 -2.25
C PHE A 183 -49.40 8.99 -2.43
N GLU A 184 -48.97 10.05 -3.12
CA GLU A 184 -49.80 11.22 -3.44
C GLU A 184 -50.96 10.83 -4.37
N ALA A 185 -50.73 9.98 -5.38
CA ALA A 185 -51.79 9.47 -6.25
C ALA A 185 -52.83 8.64 -5.48
N PHE A 186 -52.40 7.81 -4.52
CA PHE A 186 -53.29 7.01 -3.69
C PHE A 186 -54.17 7.88 -2.76
N HIS A 187 -53.60 8.92 -2.15
CA HIS A 187 -54.34 9.80 -1.22
C HIS A 187 -55.15 10.90 -1.93
N GLY A 188 -54.68 11.37 -3.08
CA GLY A 188 -55.41 12.31 -3.94
C GLY A 188 -56.63 11.69 -4.62
N ALA A 189 -56.72 10.36 -4.66
CA ALA A 189 -57.86 9.60 -5.17
C ALA A 189 -58.98 9.37 -4.11
N GLY A 190 -59.01 10.17 -3.04
CA GLY A 190 -60.06 10.11 -2.00
C GLY A 190 -61.49 10.35 -2.53
N PRO A 191 -62.50 9.79 -1.85
CA PRO A 191 -63.75 9.34 -2.44
C PRO A 191 -64.75 10.50 -2.65
N PHE A 192 -65.36 10.53 -3.84
CA PHE A 192 -66.74 10.99 -3.95
C PHE A 192 -67.69 9.92 -3.40
#